data_AF-A0A7C7AP96-F1
#
_entry.id   AF-A0A7C7AP96-F1
#
_cell.length_a   1.000
_cell.length_b   1.000
_cell.length_c   1.000
_cell.angle_alpha   90.00
_cell.angle_beta   90.00
_cell.angle_gamma   90.00
#
_symmetry.space_group_name_H-M   'P 1'
#
loop_
_entity.id
_entity.type
_entity.pdbx_description
1 polymer ?
#
loop_
_entity_poly.entity_id
_entity_poly.type
_entity_poly.pdbx_seq_one_letter_code
_entity_poly.pdbx_strand_id
1 'polypeptide(L)'
;MKSKTLELSLLLILLTTLACGRLFAQQGTACSGGIEFSFANPELVEWEGESYFSLDVMACSADSDRRLGTGIVLLNYNPEVFGYSVRTNNNVIVTQGDLVLREPFPFYYFIINDNTGTRLAITFEYLFSAGNGGLLSTTPQQLLNIKFKVIGTGHRAGISFEQNMMSGQQYWDDNATLFDPVVALDVENSLIPSLPLHLALTITGDVVFVSWDQVSGCTYSVYSAVDPLANEWQLEASGLTEPAWSQAVEEDKKFFRVTATGTQQ
;
A
#
# COMPACT_ATOMS: atom_id res chain seq x y z
N MET A 1 -5.27 61.57 -23.49
CA MET A 1 -5.30 60.63 -22.34
C MET A 1 -5.07 59.23 -22.87
N LYS A 2 -3.94 58.62 -22.50
CA LYS A 2 -3.50 57.30 -22.98
C LYS A 2 -4.30 56.21 -22.26
N SER A 3 -5.05 55.42 -23.02
CA SER A 3 -5.70 54.20 -22.51
C SER A 3 -4.72 53.02 -22.65
N LYS A 4 -4.61 52.25 -21.57
CA LYS A 4 -3.63 51.19 -21.33
C LYS A 4 -3.77 50.04 -22.32
N THR A 5 -2.69 49.78 -23.05
CA THR A 5 -2.39 48.56 -23.81
C THR A 5 -1.88 47.45 -22.89
N LEU A 6 -2.27 46.20 -23.22
CA LEU A 6 -1.66 44.92 -22.85
C LEU A 6 -1.53 44.61 -21.35
N GLU A 7 -2.33 43.65 -20.86
CA GLU A 7 -1.87 42.44 -20.16
C GLU A 7 -3.01 41.40 -20.22
N LEU A 8 -3.14 40.79 -21.41
CA LEU A 8 -3.94 39.59 -21.62
C LEU A 8 -2.94 38.43 -21.68
N SER A 9 -2.42 38.01 -20.52
CA SER A 9 -1.58 36.82 -20.39
C SER A 9 -1.52 36.43 -18.91
N LEU A 10 -1.77 35.15 -18.62
CA LEU A 10 -1.34 34.47 -17.39
C LEU A 10 -2.15 34.73 -16.10
N LEU A 11 -3.40 34.25 -16.06
CA LEU A 11 -4.04 33.90 -14.78
C LEU A 11 -5.00 32.70 -14.92
N LEU A 12 -4.43 31.52 -15.16
CA LEU A 12 -4.98 30.24 -14.68
C LEU A 12 -3.88 29.15 -14.73
N ILE A 13 -2.84 29.30 -13.91
CA ILE A 13 -1.96 28.21 -13.50
C ILE A 13 -1.89 28.28 -11.99
N LEU A 14 -2.91 27.74 -11.31
CA LEU A 14 -2.82 27.45 -9.88
C LEU A 14 -3.82 26.35 -9.53
N LEU A 15 -3.36 25.10 -9.63
CA LEU A 15 -3.71 23.90 -8.85
C LEU A 15 -3.49 22.61 -9.68
N THR A 16 -2.26 22.38 -10.12
CA THR A 16 -1.82 21.04 -10.54
C THR A 16 -0.32 20.88 -10.34
N THR A 17 0.14 20.78 -9.10
CA THR A 17 1.40 20.08 -8.75
C THR A 17 1.38 19.67 -7.29
N LEU A 18 0.81 18.51 -7.00
CA LEU A 18 1.27 17.57 -5.96
C LEU A 18 0.66 16.19 -6.24
N ALA A 19 0.95 15.69 -7.43
CA ALA A 19 0.87 14.29 -7.82
C ALA A 19 2.00 14.00 -8.81
N CYS A 20 3.22 14.40 -8.46
CA CYS A 20 4.42 13.98 -9.18
C CYS A 20 5.14 12.99 -8.26
N GLY A 21 4.71 11.74 -8.36
CA GLY A 21 5.22 10.63 -7.57
C GLY A 21 4.21 9.49 -7.56
N ARG A 22 4.56 8.42 -8.27
CA ARG A 22 3.83 7.14 -8.37
C ARG A 22 2.69 7.07 -9.39
N LEU A 23 3.02 7.31 -10.66
CA LEU A 23 2.57 6.38 -11.70
C LEU A 23 3.67 5.32 -11.87
N PHE A 24 3.80 4.43 -10.89
CA PHE A 24 4.16 3.08 -11.27
C PHE A 24 2.87 2.51 -11.85
N ALA A 25 2.68 2.69 -13.15
CA ALA A 25 1.95 1.65 -13.86
C ALA A 25 2.79 0.40 -13.66
N GLN A 26 2.46 -0.43 -12.65
CA GLN A 26 2.74 -1.85 -12.76
C GLN A 26 2.14 -2.22 -14.11
N GLN A 27 2.99 -2.46 -15.10
CA GLN A 27 2.58 -3.12 -16.32
C GLN A 27 2.19 -4.52 -15.89
N GLY A 28 0.97 -4.66 -15.37
CA GLY A 28 0.37 -5.94 -15.08
C GLY A 28 0.33 -6.67 -16.40
N THR A 29 0.99 -7.82 -16.47
CA THR A 29 0.73 -8.80 -17.52
C THR A 29 -0.79 -8.96 -17.58
N ALA A 30 -1.37 -8.86 -18.78
CA ALA A 30 -2.80 -9.10 -18.93
C ALA A 30 -3.15 -10.46 -18.31
N CYS A 31 -4.19 -10.47 -17.47
CA CYS A 31 -4.51 -11.66 -16.69
C CYS A 31 -4.79 -12.86 -17.62
N SER A 32 -4.46 -14.07 -17.20
CA SER A 32 -4.83 -15.27 -17.94
C SER A 32 -6.30 -15.67 -17.68
N GLY A 33 -6.78 -16.74 -18.33
CA GLY A 33 -8.15 -17.24 -18.14
C GLY A 33 -8.39 -17.75 -16.70
N GLY A 34 -9.65 -17.92 -16.30
CA GLY A 34 -9.99 -18.22 -14.89
C GLY A 34 -10.07 -16.96 -14.03
N ILE A 35 -9.50 -16.98 -12.81
CA ILE A 35 -9.37 -15.79 -11.95
C ILE A 35 -7.95 -15.66 -11.42
N GLU A 36 -7.42 -14.45 -11.46
CA GLU A 36 -6.09 -14.13 -10.92
C GLU A 36 -6.18 -13.13 -9.77
N PHE A 37 -5.37 -13.35 -8.75
CA PHE A 37 -5.21 -12.46 -7.60
C PHE A 37 -3.77 -11.95 -7.53
N SER A 38 -3.63 -10.67 -7.20
CA SER A 38 -2.34 -10.00 -6.99
C SER A 38 -2.42 -8.98 -5.86
N PHE A 39 -1.27 -8.46 -5.46
CA PHE A 39 -1.16 -7.34 -4.53
C PHE A 39 -0.84 -6.05 -5.27
N ALA A 40 -1.37 -4.93 -4.77
CA ALA A 40 -1.02 -3.61 -5.26
C ALA A 40 -0.92 -2.60 -4.12
N ASN A 41 -0.26 -1.48 -4.41
CA ASN A 41 -0.17 -0.31 -3.52
C ASN A 41 0.26 -0.60 -2.07
N PRO A 42 1.33 -1.38 -1.83
CA PRO A 42 1.86 -1.57 -0.48
C PRO A 42 2.40 -0.25 0.07
N GLU A 43 1.96 0.12 1.26
CA GLU A 43 2.40 1.34 1.93
C GLU A 43 2.32 1.25 3.46
N LEU A 44 3.23 1.94 4.14
CA LEU A 44 3.10 2.20 5.56
C LEU A 44 2.26 3.45 5.76
N VAL A 45 1.20 3.33 6.55
CA VAL A 45 0.26 4.41 6.87
C VAL A 45 0.08 4.54 8.37
N GLU A 46 -0.04 5.78 8.84
CA GLU A 46 -0.46 6.06 10.20
C GLU A 46 -1.98 6.21 10.24
N TRP A 47 -2.63 5.50 11.16
CA TRP A 47 -4.07 5.59 11.37
C TRP A 47 -4.37 5.53 12.86
N GLU A 48 -5.07 6.55 13.38
CA GLU A 48 -5.40 6.69 14.80
C GLU A 48 -4.19 6.61 15.76
N GLY A 49 -3.02 7.07 15.30
CA GLY A 49 -1.77 7.08 16.08
C GLY A 49 -1.03 5.74 16.11
N GLU A 50 -1.44 4.80 15.27
CA GLU A 50 -0.84 3.48 15.13
C GLU A 50 -0.36 3.28 13.69
N SER A 51 0.74 2.54 13.54
CA SER A 51 1.33 2.26 12.24
C SER A 51 0.73 0.99 11.63
N TYR A 52 0.37 1.05 10.35
CA TYR A 52 -0.18 -0.07 9.60
C TYR A 52 0.57 -0.26 8.29
N PHE A 53 0.75 -1.51 7.88
CA PHE A 53 1.10 -1.86 6.52
C PHE A 53 -0.20 -2.12 5.75
N SER A 54 -0.51 -1.23 4.81
CA SER A 54 -1.68 -1.23 3.95
C SER A 54 -1.32 -1.80 2.59
N LEU A 55 -2.19 -2.63 2.02
CA LEU A 55 -2.07 -3.11 0.64
C LEU A 55 -3.45 -3.46 0.08
N ASP A 56 -3.55 -3.46 -1.24
CA ASP A 56 -4.73 -3.88 -1.96
C ASP A 56 -4.59 -5.33 -2.43
N VAL A 57 -5.66 -6.12 -2.27
CA VAL A 57 -5.82 -7.37 -3.01
C VAL A 57 -6.64 -7.06 -4.25
N MET A 58 -6.06 -7.40 -5.39
CA MET A 58 -6.65 -7.18 -6.71
C MET A 58 -7.18 -8.50 -7.26
N ALA A 59 -8.19 -8.43 -8.12
CA ALA A 59 -8.69 -9.57 -8.89
C ALA A 59 -8.95 -9.19 -10.35
N CYS A 60 -8.73 -10.14 -11.26
CA CYS A 60 -9.01 -9.98 -12.68
C CYS A 60 -9.26 -11.32 -13.38
N SER A 61 -9.71 -11.26 -14.63
CA SER A 61 -9.92 -12.42 -15.51
C SER A 61 -9.79 -11.99 -16.98
N ALA A 62 -9.15 -12.81 -17.82
CA ALA A 62 -9.23 -12.63 -19.27
C ALA A 62 -10.53 -13.18 -19.89
N ASP A 63 -11.30 -13.97 -19.15
CA ASP A 63 -12.56 -14.48 -19.65
C ASP A 63 -13.60 -13.36 -19.69
N SER A 64 -14.23 -13.16 -20.84
CA SER A 64 -15.28 -12.16 -20.99
C SER A 64 -16.51 -12.50 -20.14
N ASP A 65 -17.20 -11.47 -19.67
CA ASP A 65 -18.48 -11.56 -18.96
C ASP A 65 -18.44 -12.38 -17.66
N ARG A 66 -17.26 -12.53 -17.04
CA ARG A 66 -17.15 -13.17 -15.72
C ARG A 66 -17.50 -12.21 -14.61
N ARG A 67 -18.48 -12.61 -13.81
CA ARG A 67 -18.88 -11.89 -12.59
C ARG A 67 -18.47 -12.68 -11.37
N LEU A 68 -17.85 -12.00 -10.43
CA LEU A 68 -17.37 -12.57 -9.18
C LEU A 68 -18.55 -13.00 -8.32
N GLY A 69 -18.58 -14.25 -7.88
CA GLY A 69 -19.52 -14.75 -6.88
C GLY A 69 -18.86 -14.84 -5.51
N THR A 70 -19.28 -15.84 -4.73
CA THR A 70 -18.67 -16.15 -3.45
C THR A 70 -17.23 -16.62 -3.64
N GLY A 71 -16.34 -16.20 -2.75
CA GLY A 71 -14.99 -16.75 -2.71
C GLY A 71 -14.25 -16.45 -1.43
N ILE A 72 -12.97 -16.85 -1.41
CA ILE A 72 -12.10 -16.69 -0.24
C ILE A 72 -10.69 -16.25 -0.63
N VAL A 73 -10.16 -15.29 0.11
CA VAL A 73 -8.75 -14.94 0.10
C VAL A 73 -8.11 -15.50 1.38
N LEU A 74 -7.02 -16.25 1.22
CA LEU A 74 -6.22 -16.80 2.31
C LEU A 74 -4.83 -16.19 2.26
N LEU A 75 -4.46 -15.42 3.28
CA LEU A 75 -3.21 -14.67 3.33
C LEU A 75 -2.32 -15.16 4.45
N ASN A 76 -1.18 -15.75 4.09
CA ASN A 76 -0.07 -15.95 4.99
C ASN A 76 0.58 -14.59 5.31
N TYR A 77 1.14 -14.43 6.50
CA TYR A 77 1.82 -13.20 6.92
C TYR A 77 2.94 -13.49 7.93
N ASN A 78 3.89 -12.57 8.09
CA ASN A 78 4.96 -12.70 9.08
C ASN A 78 4.50 -12.25 10.50
N PRO A 79 4.43 -13.16 11.49
CA PRO A 79 4.04 -12.79 12.85
C PRO A 79 5.08 -11.92 13.58
N GLU A 80 6.34 -11.87 13.13
CA GLU A 80 7.34 -10.94 13.68
C GLU A 80 7.00 -9.48 13.37
N VAL A 81 6.24 -9.24 12.31
CA VAL A 81 5.79 -7.90 11.89
C VAL A 81 4.39 -7.60 12.41
N PHE A 82 3.45 -8.54 12.27
CA PHE A 82 2.02 -8.29 12.47
C PHE A 82 1.42 -8.97 13.71
N GLY A 83 2.18 -9.84 14.36
CA GLY A 83 1.72 -10.67 15.48
C GLY A 83 0.94 -11.90 15.03
N TYR A 84 0.67 -12.81 15.97
CA TYR A 84 -0.16 -13.98 15.71
C TYR A 84 -1.66 -13.63 15.77
N SER A 85 -2.48 -14.35 15.01
CA SER A 85 -3.95 -14.26 15.04
C SER A 85 -4.46 -12.81 14.94
N VAL A 86 -4.09 -12.15 13.84
CA VAL A 86 -4.32 -10.72 13.64
C VAL A 86 -5.78 -10.30 13.74
N ARG A 87 -6.75 -11.17 13.40
CA ARG A 87 -8.17 -10.85 13.55
C ARG A 87 -8.59 -10.85 15.02
N THR A 88 -8.22 -11.89 15.75
CA THR A 88 -8.52 -12.05 17.18
C THR A 88 -7.89 -10.93 18.01
N ASN A 89 -6.67 -10.52 17.65
CA ASN A 89 -5.92 -9.48 18.36
C ASN A 89 -6.19 -8.05 17.87
N ASN A 90 -7.17 -7.85 16.98
CA ASN A 90 -7.50 -6.54 16.39
C ASN A 90 -6.31 -5.85 15.69
N ASN A 91 -5.40 -6.64 15.11
CA ASN A 91 -4.25 -6.17 14.33
C ASN A 91 -4.55 -6.15 12.82
N VAL A 92 -5.81 -6.28 12.40
CA VAL A 92 -6.17 -6.19 10.98
C VAL A 92 -7.48 -5.45 10.78
N ILE A 93 -7.50 -4.63 9.73
CA ILE A 93 -8.70 -3.98 9.20
C ILE A 93 -8.82 -4.38 7.74
N VAL A 94 -10.04 -4.72 7.31
CA VAL A 94 -10.34 -5.05 5.93
C VAL A 94 -11.48 -4.15 5.48
N THR A 95 -11.33 -3.54 4.31
CA THR A 95 -12.36 -2.70 3.68
C THR A 95 -12.61 -3.18 2.25
N GLN A 96 -13.82 -2.91 1.75
CA GLN A 96 -14.21 -3.31 0.40
C GLN A 96 -13.49 -2.47 -0.65
N GLY A 97 -13.07 -3.11 -1.73
CA GLY A 97 -12.63 -2.44 -2.95
C GLY A 97 -13.78 -2.26 -3.95
N ASP A 98 -13.54 -1.44 -4.97
CA ASP A 98 -14.54 -1.07 -5.98
C ASP A 98 -15.20 -2.25 -6.72
N LEU A 99 -14.50 -3.38 -6.84
CA LEU A 99 -15.03 -4.57 -7.52
C LEU A 99 -16.31 -5.09 -6.85
N VAL A 100 -16.37 -5.00 -5.52
CA VAL A 100 -17.42 -5.57 -4.66
C VAL A 100 -18.22 -4.50 -3.92
N LEU A 101 -17.76 -3.25 -3.91
CA LEU A 101 -18.47 -2.12 -3.32
C LEU A 101 -19.76 -1.83 -4.10
N ARG A 102 -20.91 -1.85 -3.41
CA ARG A 102 -22.22 -1.55 -3.99
C ARG A 102 -23.04 -0.71 -3.02
N GLU A 103 -23.53 0.41 -3.54
CA GLU A 103 -24.36 1.35 -2.80
C GLU A 103 -25.76 1.42 -3.43
N PRO A 104 -26.84 1.55 -2.63
CA PRO A 104 -26.86 1.64 -1.16
C PRO A 104 -26.92 0.27 -0.44
N PHE A 105 -26.90 -0.84 -1.18
CA PHE A 105 -27.02 -2.18 -0.61
C PHE A 105 -25.80 -3.05 -0.94
N PRO A 106 -25.16 -3.67 0.06
CA PRO A 106 -23.99 -4.51 -0.17
C PRO A 106 -24.42 -5.83 -0.84
N PHE A 107 -23.81 -6.15 -1.98
CA PHE A 107 -24.00 -7.45 -2.64
C PHE A 107 -23.09 -8.55 -2.07
N TYR A 108 -22.06 -8.13 -1.33
CA TYR A 108 -21.08 -9.01 -0.71
C TYR A 108 -21.04 -8.79 0.80
N TYR A 109 -21.06 -9.89 1.55
CA TYR A 109 -20.80 -9.89 2.97
C TYR A 109 -19.41 -10.45 3.26
N PHE A 110 -18.68 -9.82 4.18
CA PHE A 110 -17.30 -10.18 4.47
C PHE A 110 -17.20 -10.89 5.81
N ILE A 111 -16.65 -12.11 5.78
CA ILE A 111 -16.36 -12.91 6.97
C ILE A 111 -14.84 -12.99 7.11
N ILE A 112 -14.33 -12.40 8.19
CA ILE A 112 -12.89 -12.28 8.45
C ILE A 112 -12.55 -13.10 9.69
N ASN A 113 -11.69 -14.10 9.55
CA ASN A 113 -11.29 -15.02 10.62
C ASN A 113 -9.80 -15.37 10.55
N ASP A 114 -9.20 -15.69 11.68
CA ASP A 114 -7.88 -16.34 11.70
C ASP A 114 -8.05 -17.80 11.26
N ASN A 115 -7.48 -18.18 10.12
CA ASN A 115 -7.50 -19.56 9.64
C ASN A 115 -6.44 -20.41 10.34
N THR A 116 -5.29 -19.81 10.63
CA THR A 116 -4.26 -20.32 11.53
C THR A 116 -3.69 -19.13 12.32
N GLY A 117 -2.73 -19.38 13.22
CA GLY A 117 -2.04 -18.30 13.92
C GLY A 117 -1.25 -17.33 13.03
N THR A 118 -0.97 -17.70 11.77
CA THR A 118 -0.18 -16.90 10.81
C THR A 118 -0.86 -16.79 9.45
N ARG A 119 -2.16 -17.09 9.36
CA ARG A 119 -2.93 -17.02 8.12
C ARG A 119 -4.32 -16.44 8.36
N LEU A 120 -4.63 -15.36 7.65
CA LEU A 120 -5.94 -14.71 7.66
C LEU A 120 -6.83 -15.30 6.57
N ALA A 121 -8.08 -15.57 6.89
CA ALA A 121 -9.13 -15.89 5.93
C ALA A 121 -10.09 -14.72 5.79
N ILE A 122 -10.37 -14.32 4.55
CA ILE A 122 -11.38 -13.34 4.20
C ILE A 122 -12.31 -13.98 3.17
N THR A 123 -13.49 -14.40 3.60
CA THR A 123 -14.55 -14.85 2.69
C THR A 123 -15.37 -13.64 2.26
N PHE A 124 -15.55 -13.48 0.95
CA PHE A 124 -16.50 -12.55 0.36
C PHE A 124 -17.70 -13.37 -0.12
N GLU A 125 -18.78 -13.37 0.66
CA GLU A 125 -20.00 -14.11 0.38
C GLU A 125 -20.93 -13.29 -0.51
N TYR A 126 -21.23 -13.79 -1.70
CA TYR A 126 -22.14 -13.15 -2.64
C TYR A 126 -23.60 -13.46 -2.30
N LEU A 127 -24.40 -12.41 -2.09
CA LEU A 127 -25.75 -12.50 -1.51
C LEU A 127 -26.89 -12.25 -2.52
N PHE A 128 -26.58 -12.07 -3.80
CA PHE A 128 -27.56 -11.63 -4.79
C PHE A 128 -27.77 -12.63 -5.92
N SER A 129 -28.72 -12.36 -6.82
CA SER A 129 -28.96 -13.22 -7.98
C SER A 129 -27.87 -13.07 -9.04
N ALA A 130 -27.57 -14.15 -9.77
CA ALA A 130 -26.66 -14.13 -10.92
C ALA A 130 -26.93 -12.95 -11.87
N GLY A 131 -25.87 -12.41 -12.46
CA GLY A 131 -25.88 -11.21 -13.30
C GLY A 131 -25.58 -9.90 -12.58
N ASN A 132 -25.42 -9.89 -11.25
CA ASN A 132 -25.18 -8.68 -10.45
C ASN A 132 -23.80 -8.65 -9.76
N GLY A 133 -23.04 -9.74 -9.83
CA GLY A 133 -21.69 -9.79 -9.27
C GLY A 133 -20.75 -8.78 -9.94
N GLY A 134 -19.65 -8.45 -9.26
CA GLY A 134 -18.57 -7.61 -9.77
C GLY A 134 -18.06 -8.15 -11.10
N LEU A 135 -18.23 -7.37 -12.17
CA LEU A 135 -17.72 -7.74 -13.48
C LEU A 135 -16.19 -7.65 -13.46
N LEU A 136 -15.53 -8.78 -13.68
CA LEU A 136 -14.09 -8.86 -13.84
C LEU A 136 -13.70 -8.38 -15.24
N SER A 137 -12.52 -7.77 -15.31
CA SER A 137 -11.88 -7.38 -16.56
C SER A 137 -10.46 -7.95 -16.63
N THR A 138 -9.83 -7.77 -17.78
CA THR A 138 -8.40 -8.10 -17.98
C THR A 138 -7.46 -7.20 -17.19
N THR A 139 -7.96 -6.10 -16.62
CA THR A 139 -7.20 -5.19 -15.77
C THR A 139 -7.49 -5.53 -14.30
N PRO A 140 -6.46 -5.72 -13.45
CA PRO A 140 -6.64 -5.92 -12.01
C PRO A 140 -7.52 -4.84 -11.37
N GLN A 141 -8.58 -5.26 -10.69
CA GLN A 141 -9.53 -4.39 -9.98
C GLN A 141 -9.45 -4.67 -8.49
N GLN A 142 -9.56 -3.62 -7.66
CA GLN A 142 -9.46 -3.74 -6.22
C GLN A 142 -10.63 -4.55 -5.66
N LEU A 143 -10.33 -5.71 -5.09
CA LEU A 143 -11.28 -6.55 -4.38
C LEU A 143 -11.45 -6.06 -2.93
N LEU A 144 -10.33 -5.76 -2.28
CA LEU A 144 -10.30 -5.33 -0.89
C LEU A 144 -9.00 -4.58 -0.58
N ASN A 145 -9.05 -3.69 0.41
CA ASN A 145 -7.87 -3.11 1.04
C ASN A 145 -7.69 -3.73 2.43
N ILE A 146 -6.46 -4.09 2.78
CA ILE A 146 -6.11 -4.68 4.06
C ILE A 146 -5.05 -3.81 4.72
N LYS A 147 -5.28 -3.52 6.01
CA LYS A 147 -4.29 -2.87 6.88
C LYS A 147 -3.92 -3.83 8.00
N PHE A 148 -2.67 -4.28 8.02
CA PHE A 148 -2.11 -5.03 9.13
C PHE A 148 -1.39 -4.06 10.08
N LYS A 149 -1.73 -4.09 11.38
CA LYS A 149 -1.04 -3.30 12.40
C LYS A 149 0.41 -3.76 12.50
N VAL A 150 1.34 -2.82 12.41
CA VAL A 150 2.77 -3.10 12.56
C VAL A 150 3.10 -3.12 14.05
N ILE A 151 3.48 -4.30 14.55
CA ILE A 151 3.94 -4.48 15.94
C ILE A 151 5.45 -4.70 16.04
N GLY A 152 6.11 -4.99 14.92
CA GLY A 152 7.55 -5.21 14.85
C GLY A 152 8.15 -4.65 13.56
N THR A 153 9.40 -4.19 13.66
CA THR A 153 10.17 -3.58 12.57
C THR A 153 11.50 -4.30 12.38
N GLY A 154 12.13 -4.16 11.22
CA GLY A 154 13.38 -4.86 10.87
C GLY A 154 13.17 -6.23 10.23
N HIS A 155 11.91 -6.61 9.98
CA HIS A 155 11.51 -7.88 9.39
C HIS A 155 10.69 -7.64 8.11
N ARG A 156 10.64 -8.64 7.22
CA ARG A 156 9.84 -8.55 5.99
C ARG A 156 8.38 -8.89 6.25
N ALA A 157 7.47 -8.23 5.51
CA ALA A 157 6.03 -8.43 5.63
C ALA A 157 5.62 -9.90 5.42
N GLY A 158 6.24 -10.58 4.44
CA GLY A 158 6.02 -12.00 4.18
C GLY A 158 4.56 -12.35 3.88
N ILE A 159 3.87 -11.49 3.12
CA ILE A 159 2.46 -11.67 2.77
C ILE A 159 2.37 -12.45 1.46
N SER A 160 1.63 -13.55 1.47
CA SER A 160 1.42 -14.38 0.27
C SER A 160 0.07 -15.05 0.29
N PHE A 161 -0.45 -15.41 -0.88
CA PHE A 161 -1.66 -16.20 -0.99
C PHE A 161 -1.41 -17.68 -0.69
N GLU A 162 -2.35 -18.34 -0.03
CA GLU A 162 -2.40 -19.80 0.07
C GLU A 162 -3.15 -20.39 -1.14
N GLN A 163 -2.56 -20.30 -2.34
CA GLN A 163 -3.21 -20.66 -3.60
C GLN A 163 -3.84 -22.07 -3.58
N ASN A 164 -3.12 -23.06 -3.04
CA ASN A 164 -3.59 -24.45 -3.03
C ASN A 164 -4.92 -24.62 -2.28
N MET A 165 -5.18 -23.79 -1.27
CA MET A 165 -6.43 -23.81 -0.51
C MET A 165 -7.48 -22.84 -1.07
N MET A 166 -7.08 -21.88 -1.89
CA MET A 166 -8.00 -20.99 -2.61
C MET A 166 -8.58 -21.63 -3.88
N SER A 167 -7.87 -22.60 -4.47
CA SER A 167 -8.34 -23.35 -5.63
C SER A 167 -9.63 -24.13 -5.31
N GLY A 168 -10.60 -24.09 -6.22
CA GLY A 168 -11.92 -24.70 -6.02
C GLY A 168 -12.82 -23.98 -5.01
N GLN A 169 -12.45 -22.76 -4.58
CA GLN A 169 -13.22 -21.94 -3.64
C GLN A 169 -13.64 -20.59 -4.24
N GLN A 170 -13.52 -20.40 -5.56
CA GLN A 170 -13.85 -19.15 -6.24
C GLN A 170 -14.99 -19.40 -7.21
N TYR A 171 -16.16 -18.84 -6.94
CA TYR A 171 -17.35 -19.05 -7.74
C TYR A 171 -17.62 -17.85 -8.65
N TRP A 172 -18.29 -18.10 -9.77
CA TRP A 172 -19.01 -17.07 -10.50
C TRP A 172 -20.23 -16.64 -9.69
N ASP A 173 -20.85 -15.53 -10.10
CA ASP A 173 -22.02 -14.97 -9.40
C ASP A 173 -23.31 -15.82 -9.50
N ASP A 174 -23.28 -16.94 -10.20
CA ASP A 174 -24.31 -17.98 -10.08
C ASP A 174 -24.14 -18.85 -8.81
N ASN A 175 -23.03 -18.69 -8.09
CA ASN A 175 -22.62 -19.47 -6.93
C ASN A 175 -22.67 -20.99 -7.16
N ALA A 176 -22.47 -21.43 -8.41
CA ALA A 176 -22.49 -22.83 -8.82
C ALA A 176 -21.30 -23.18 -9.73
N THR A 177 -20.93 -22.27 -10.63
CA THR A 177 -19.80 -22.43 -11.53
C THR A 177 -18.53 -21.92 -10.85
N LEU A 178 -17.44 -22.69 -10.95
CA LEU A 178 -16.14 -22.32 -10.39
C LEU A 178 -15.27 -21.61 -11.43
N PHE A 179 -14.44 -20.69 -10.96
CA PHE A 179 -13.26 -20.28 -11.71
C PHE A 179 -12.21 -21.40 -11.69
N ASP A 180 -11.69 -21.72 -12.87
CA ASP A 180 -10.58 -22.66 -13.07
C ASP A 180 -9.78 -22.22 -14.32
N PRO A 181 -8.48 -21.87 -14.18
CA PRO A 181 -7.68 -21.92 -12.96
C PRO A 181 -7.96 -20.78 -11.97
N VAL A 182 -7.51 -20.98 -10.72
CA VAL A 182 -7.31 -19.93 -9.73
C VAL A 182 -5.81 -19.67 -9.62
N VAL A 183 -5.36 -18.48 -9.99
CA VAL A 183 -3.95 -18.06 -9.92
C VAL A 183 -3.80 -17.02 -8.82
N ALA A 184 -2.94 -17.30 -7.84
CA ALA A 184 -2.67 -16.44 -6.70
C ALA A 184 -1.22 -16.67 -6.25
N LEU A 185 -0.27 -16.33 -7.13
CA LEU A 185 1.15 -16.60 -6.92
C LEU A 185 1.92 -15.39 -6.39
N ASP A 186 1.28 -14.23 -6.33
CA ASP A 186 1.93 -12.99 -5.94
C ASP A 186 2.34 -12.99 -4.46
N VAL A 187 3.40 -12.25 -4.15
CA VAL A 187 4.01 -12.15 -2.82
C VAL A 187 4.38 -10.70 -2.54
N GLU A 188 3.96 -10.20 -1.39
CA GLU A 188 4.37 -8.89 -0.87
C GLU A 188 5.36 -9.10 0.29
N ASN A 189 6.63 -8.80 0.04
CA ASN A 189 7.75 -9.10 0.95
C ASN A 189 8.64 -7.89 1.27
N SER A 190 8.06 -6.69 1.24
CA SER A 190 8.73 -5.45 1.64
C SER A 190 9.30 -5.58 3.04
N LEU A 191 10.51 -5.05 3.24
CA LEU A 191 11.06 -4.85 4.57
C LEU A 191 10.26 -3.78 5.29
N ILE A 192 9.80 -4.06 6.51
CA ILE A 192 9.25 -3.03 7.39
C ILE A 192 10.43 -2.39 8.12
N PRO A 193 10.81 -1.13 7.81
CA PRO A 193 12.01 -0.50 8.35
C PRO A 193 11.85 -0.19 9.84
N SER A 194 12.94 -0.32 10.58
CA SER A 194 13.05 0.33 11.89
C SER A 194 13.34 1.82 11.72
N LEU A 195 13.00 2.64 12.71
CA LEU A 195 13.39 4.04 12.73
C LEU A 195 14.92 4.18 12.75
N PRO A 196 15.51 5.09 11.97
CA PRO A 196 16.92 5.45 12.11
C PRO A 196 17.21 5.93 13.54
N LEU A 197 18.26 5.39 14.15
CA LEU A 197 18.71 5.75 15.50
C LEU A 197 20.00 6.57 15.47
N HIS A 198 20.38 7.11 16.62
CA HIS A 198 21.59 7.91 16.83
C HIS A 198 21.81 9.01 15.77
N LEU A 199 20.73 9.72 15.44
CA LEU A 199 20.81 10.87 14.55
C LEU A 199 21.78 11.91 15.14
N ALA A 200 22.84 12.20 14.39
CA ALA A 200 23.88 13.13 14.77
C ALA A 200 23.97 14.25 13.73
N LEU A 201 24.19 15.46 14.22
CA LEU A 201 24.39 16.66 13.41
C LEU A 201 25.74 17.27 13.76
N THR A 202 26.58 17.50 12.75
CA THR A 202 27.88 18.16 12.91
C THR A 202 27.98 19.30 11.91
N ILE A 203 28.46 20.46 12.35
CA ILE A 203 28.71 21.61 11.48
C ILE A 203 30.23 21.77 11.36
N THR A 204 30.75 21.74 10.14
CA THR A 204 32.17 21.96 9.85
C THR A 204 32.30 23.06 8.80
N GLY A 205 32.76 24.23 9.22
CA GLY A 205 32.70 25.42 8.36
C GLY A 205 31.25 25.75 8.00
N ASP A 206 30.97 25.91 6.71
CA ASP A 206 29.64 26.26 6.18
C ASP A 206 28.85 25.02 5.71
N VAL A 207 29.18 23.83 6.22
CA VAL A 207 28.51 22.56 5.85
C VAL A 207 27.90 21.89 7.07
N VAL A 208 26.63 21.53 6.95
CA VAL A 208 25.90 20.68 7.90
C VAL A 208 26.01 19.24 7.43
N PHE A 209 26.46 18.36 8.31
CA PHE A 209 26.45 16.91 8.13
C PHE A 209 25.40 16.30 9.05
N VAL A 210 24.52 15.49 8.47
CA VAL A 210 23.51 14.69 9.16
C VAL A 210 23.86 13.23 8.95
N SER A 211 24.04 12.47 10.03
CA SER A 211 24.35 11.04 9.98
C SER A 211 23.49 10.26 10.96
N TRP A 212 23.28 8.97 10.69
CA TRP A 212 22.45 8.08 11.50
C TRP A 212 23.04 6.67 11.48
N ASP A 213 22.47 5.76 12.27
CA ASP A 213 22.81 4.34 12.19
C ASP A 213 22.19 3.70 10.93
N GLN A 214 22.98 2.86 10.26
CA GLN A 214 22.51 2.13 9.10
C GLN A 214 21.39 1.14 9.47
N VAL A 215 20.26 1.25 8.78
CA VAL A 215 19.18 0.26 8.75
C VAL A 215 19.36 -0.60 7.50
N SER A 216 19.66 -1.89 7.68
CA SER A 216 19.89 -2.83 6.57
C SER A 216 18.67 -2.93 5.66
N GLY A 217 18.89 -3.03 4.34
CA GLY A 217 17.80 -3.19 3.36
C GLY A 217 16.89 -1.97 3.21
N CYS A 218 17.35 -0.78 3.60
CA CYS A 218 16.57 0.46 3.50
C CYS A 218 17.25 1.50 2.61
N THR A 219 16.44 2.41 2.08
CA THR A 219 16.88 3.73 1.59
C THR A 219 16.36 4.81 2.54
N TYR A 220 16.98 5.99 2.51
CA TYR A 220 16.64 7.08 3.42
C TYR A 220 16.12 8.31 2.69
N SER A 221 15.29 9.06 3.40
CA SER A 221 14.91 10.41 3.04
C SER A 221 15.22 11.37 4.18
N VAL A 222 15.80 12.51 3.85
CA VAL A 222 16.10 13.59 4.79
C VAL A 222 15.09 14.69 4.56
N TYR A 223 14.48 15.13 5.65
CA TYR A 223 13.55 16.23 5.67
C TYR A 223 14.05 17.33 6.58
N SER A 224 13.59 18.55 6.34
CA SER A 224 13.87 19.69 7.17
C SER A 224 12.63 20.52 7.52
N ALA A 225 12.74 21.33 8.57
CA ALA A 225 11.73 22.32 8.94
C ALA A 225 12.36 23.46 9.76
N VAL A 226 11.73 24.63 9.76
CA VAL A 226 12.10 25.77 10.63
C VAL A 226 11.55 25.63 12.07
N ASP A 227 10.49 24.84 12.21
CA ASP A 227 9.82 24.49 13.46
C ASP A 227 9.71 22.96 13.55
N PRO A 228 10.23 22.31 14.60
CA PRO A 228 10.16 20.84 14.72
C PRO A 228 8.73 20.33 14.92
N LEU A 229 7.78 21.21 15.25
CA LEU A 229 6.35 20.89 15.40
C LEU A 229 5.54 21.22 14.14
N ALA A 230 6.20 21.58 13.03
CA ALA A 230 5.52 21.86 11.78
C ALA A 230 4.79 20.60 11.26
N ASN A 231 3.56 20.83 10.76
CA ASN A 231 2.75 19.78 10.14
C ASN A 231 3.37 19.29 8.82
N GLU A 232 4.14 20.13 8.15
CA GLU A 232 4.82 19.82 6.90
C GLU A 232 6.32 20.01 7.07
N TRP A 233 7.08 19.02 6.59
CA TRP A 233 8.53 19.05 6.53
C TRP A 233 8.96 19.02 5.07
N GLN A 234 9.91 19.86 4.68
CA GLN A 234 10.45 19.92 3.34
C GLN A 234 11.34 18.71 3.07
N LEU A 235 11.17 18.04 1.93
CA LEU A 235 12.07 16.98 1.49
C LEU A 235 13.36 17.61 0.95
N GLU A 236 14.50 17.22 1.53
CA GLU A 236 15.83 17.68 1.10
C GLU A 236 16.53 16.66 0.21
N ALA A 237 16.38 15.37 0.53
CA ALA A 237 16.95 14.28 -0.23
C ALA A 237 16.14 13.00 -0.04
N SER A 238 16.10 12.14 -1.06
CA SER A 238 15.42 10.84 -1.02
C SER A 238 16.21 9.78 -1.78
N GLY A 239 16.01 8.51 -1.43
CA GLY A 239 16.68 7.40 -2.10
C GLY A 239 18.16 7.26 -1.72
N LEU A 240 18.56 7.83 -0.58
CA LEU A 240 19.93 7.72 -0.08
C LEU A 240 20.20 6.28 0.36
N THR A 241 21.35 5.74 -0.01
CA THR A 241 21.79 4.39 0.42
C THR A 241 22.81 4.45 1.56
N GLU A 242 23.52 5.58 1.68
CA GLU A 242 24.48 5.81 2.75
C GLU A 242 23.77 6.41 3.98
N PRO A 243 24.22 6.08 5.20
CA PRO A 243 23.61 6.56 6.44
C PRO A 243 24.11 7.97 6.82
N ALA A 244 24.34 8.81 5.80
CA ALA A 244 24.81 10.17 5.95
C ALA A 244 24.39 11.04 4.76
N TRP A 245 24.21 12.32 5.03
CA TRP A 245 23.89 13.35 4.06
C TRP A 245 24.43 14.71 4.52
N SER A 246 24.63 15.63 3.59
CA SER A 246 25.15 16.96 3.90
C SER A 246 24.58 18.04 2.99
N GLN A 247 24.46 19.25 3.53
CA GLN A 247 24.10 20.46 2.78
C GLN A 247 24.93 21.66 3.27
N ALA A 248 24.96 22.73 2.48
CA ALA A 248 25.48 24.01 2.96
C ALA A 248 24.60 24.57 4.10
N VAL A 249 25.17 25.43 4.93
CA VAL A 249 24.41 26.24 5.89
C VAL A 249 23.67 27.33 5.09
N GLU A 250 22.34 27.28 5.09
CA GLU A 250 21.49 28.23 4.36
C GLU A 250 20.71 29.15 5.30
N GLU A 251 20.50 28.71 6.55
CA GLU A 251 19.66 29.37 7.54
C GLU A 251 20.30 29.29 8.92
N ASP A 252 20.03 30.28 9.77
CA ASP A 252 20.52 30.33 11.16
C ASP A 252 19.94 29.21 12.04
N LYS A 253 18.82 28.60 11.61
CA LYS A 253 18.10 27.58 12.36
C LYS A 253 17.31 26.67 11.43
N LYS A 254 17.67 25.38 11.44
CA LYS A 254 16.99 24.33 10.67
C LYS A 254 16.96 23.04 11.50
N PHE A 255 15.83 22.35 11.48
CA PHE A 255 15.66 21.03 12.10
C PHE A 255 15.68 19.95 11.03
N PHE A 256 16.15 18.76 11.38
CA PHE A 256 16.24 17.63 10.45
C PHE A 256 15.54 16.40 11.00
N ARG A 257 14.90 15.65 10.10
CA ARG A 257 14.29 14.35 10.36
C ARG A 257 14.73 13.40 9.27
N VAL A 258 15.05 12.17 9.64
CA VAL A 258 15.41 11.11 8.70
C VAL A 258 14.40 9.99 8.81
N THR A 259 13.90 9.50 7.68
CA THR A 259 13.04 8.32 7.60
C THR A 259 13.73 7.23 6.79
N ALA A 260 13.51 5.98 7.18
CA ALA A 260 13.92 4.81 6.40
C ALA A 260 12.73 4.23 5.65
N THR A 261 12.97 3.76 4.43
CA THR A 261 12.01 3.03 3.61
C THR A 261 12.63 1.69 3.25
N GLY A 262 11.99 0.59 3.64
CA GLY A 262 12.48 -0.75 3.32
C GLY A 262 12.34 -1.08 1.83
N THR A 263 13.28 -1.85 1.30
CA THR A 263 13.25 -2.29 -0.10
C THR A 263 12.39 -3.53 -0.29
N GLN A 264 11.68 -3.58 -1.41
CA GLN A 264 11.11 -4.83 -1.93
C GLN A 264 12.23 -5.75 -2.42
N GLN A 265 12.10 -7.05 -2.17
CA GLN A 265 12.97 -8.10 -2.70
C GLN A 265 12.14 -9.04 -3.56
#